data_AF-A0A946FTV7-F1
#
_entry.id   AF-A0A946FTV7-F1
#
_cell.length_a   1.000
_cell.length_b   1.000
_cell.length_c   1.000
_cell.angle_alpha   90.00
_cell.angle_beta   90.00
_cell.angle_gamma   90.00
#
_symmetry.space_group_name_H-M   'P 1'
#
loop_
_entity.id
_entity.type
_entity.pdbx_description
1 polymer ?
#
loop_
_entity_poly.entity_id
_entity_poly.type
_entity_poly.pdbx_seq_one_letter_code
_entity_poly.pdbx_strand_id
1 'polypeptide(L)'
;MDNKEHQVKNTFIYLLPVIIGNALPLISLPIFTRILTREDFGLLALVQIYAIFASGLANFGMTAAYDRNYFQYRSDNRQTAQLLYSTILFVLLNFVFLAVLTYIFKETLARFVTGSYLYGNLLFFSFCGQFFFSISYYYLSFFKNSGT
;
A
#
# COMPACT_ATOMS: atom_id res chain seq x y z
N MET A 1 -2.31 34.32 -19.27
CA MET A 1 -1.36 34.23 -18.13
C MET A 1 -1.87 33.32 -17.00
N ASP A 2 -3.13 32.89 -17.06
CA ASP A 2 -3.83 32.01 -16.11
C ASP A 2 -3.26 30.58 -15.96
N ASN A 3 -2.73 30.00 -17.04
CA ASN A 3 -2.33 28.58 -17.06
C ASN A 3 -1.10 28.22 -16.19
N LYS A 4 -0.18 29.17 -15.92
CA LYS A 4 1.06 28.90 -15.17
C LYS A 4 0.81 28.79 -13.66
N GLU A 5 0.00 29.67 -13.09
CA GLU A 5 -0.33 29.63 -11.66
C GLU A 5 -1.14 28.38 -11.30
N HIS A 6 -2.07 27.99 -12.18
CA HIS A 6 -2.81 26.74 -12.04
C HIS A 6 -1.91 25.50 -12.13
N GLN A 7 -0.92 25.48 -13.03
CA GLN A 7 0.06 24.37 -13.11
C GLN A 7 0.96 24.29 -11.88
N VAL A 8 1.42 25.42 -11.35
CA VAL A 8 2.26 25.44 -10.13
C VAL A 8 1.46 24.98 -8.91
N LYS A 9 0.21 25.45 -8.77
CA LYS A 9 -0.67 25.03 -7.67
C LYS A 9 -0.95 23.53 -7.71
N ASN A 10 -1.27 22.99 -8.89
CA ASN A 10 -1.48 21.56 -9.07
C ASN A 10 -0.19 20.78 -8.78
N THR A 11 0.96 21.24 -9.27
CA THR A 11 2.26 20.61 -9.00
C THR A 11 2.56 20.55 -7.50
N PHE A 12 2.30 21.63 -6.75
CA PHE A 12 2.47 21.65 -5.29
C PHE A 12 1.55 20.67 -4.57
N ILE A 13 0.27 20.63 -4.96
CA ILE A 13 -0.72 19.71 -4.38
C ILE A 13 -0.33 18.25 -4.63
N TYR A 14 0.29 17.93 -5.77
CA TYR A 14 0.71 16.57 -6.10
C TYR A 14 2.09 16.19 -5.54
N LEU A 15 3.02 17.14 -5.40
CA LEU A 15 4.35 16.88 -4.84
C LEU A 15 4.32 16.74 -3.32
N LEU A 16 3.45 17.47 -2.64
CA LEU A 16 3.42 17.52 -1.19
C LEU A 16 3.16 16.13 -0.55
N PRO A 17 2.19 15.30 -1.01
CA PRO A 17 2.01 13.93 -0.51
C PRO A 17 3.23 13.04 -0.76
N VAL A 18 3.91 13.19 -1.90
CA VAL A 18 5.10 12.40 -2.26
C VAL A 18 6.27 12.76 -1.33
N ILE A 19 6.50 14.05 -1.09
CA ILE A 19 7.55 14.52 -0.19
C ILE A 19 7.29 14.04 1.23
N ILE A 20 6.06 14.21 1.74
CA ILE A 20 5.69 13.77 3.10
C ILE A 20 5.83 12.24 3.22
N GLY A 21 5.37 11.49 2.22
CA GLY A 21 5.43 10.03 2.21
C GLY A 21 6.86 9.47 2.23
N ASN A 22 7.84 10.21 1.70
CA ASN A 22 9.25 9.80 1.71
C ASN A 22 10.05 10.40 2.88
N ALA A 23 9.73 11.63 3.31
CA ALA A 23 10.41 12.30 4.40
C ALA A 23 10.09 11.66 5.76
N LEU A 24 8.84 11.20 5.97
CA LEU A 24 8.43 10.56 7.21
C LEU A 24 9.29 9.31 7.54
N PRO A 25 9.46 8.32 6.63
CA PRO A 25 10.38 7.21 6.84
C PRO A 25 11.83 7.65 7.15
N LEU A 26 12.33 8.64 6.42
CA LEU A 26 13.69 9.19 6.61
C LEU A 26 13.91 9.80 8.00
N ILE A 27 12.92 10.54 8.52
CA ILE A 27 12.99 11.14 9.86
C ILE A 27 12.72 10.07 10.94
N SER A 28 11.93 9.05 10.62
CA SER A 28 11.65 7.95 11.55
C SER A 28 12.85 7.03 11.78
N LEU A 29 13.75 6.89 10.80
CA LEU A 29 14.98 6.09 10.91
C LEU A 29 15.81 6.42 12.15
N PRO A 30 16.28 7.67 12.37
CA PRO A 30 17.08 8.00 13.55
C PRO A 30 16.34 7.75 14.87
N ILE A 31 15.01 7.90 14.88
CA ILE A 31 14.16 7.63 16.05
C ILE A 31 14.16 6.13 16.33
N PHE A 32 13.88 5.30 15.32
CA PHE A 32 13.86 3.84 15.47
C PHE A 32 15.23 3.28 15.84
N THR A 33 16.32 3.78 15.26
CA THR A 33 17.67 3.31 15.58
C THR A 33 18.12 3.67 17.00
N ARG A 34 17.49 4.66 17.64
CA ARG A 34 17.79 5.03 19.03
C ARG A 34 16.98 4.21 20.05
N ILE A 35 15.78 3.78 19.69
CA ILE A 35 14.85 3.08 20.57
C ILE A 35 14.98 1.57 20.44
N LEU A 36 15.19 1.05 19.22
CA LEU A 36 15.23 -0.38 18.94
C LEU A 36 16.67 -0.91 18.95
N THR A 37 16.80 -2.16 19.38
CA THR A 37 18.05 -2.91 19.20
C THR A 37 18.25 -3.24 17.71
N ARG A 38 19.49 -3.57 17.32
CA ARG A 38 19.81 -3.97 15.95
C ARG A 38 19.01 -5.21 15.51
N GLU A 39 18.76 -6.12 16.44
CA GLU A 39 18.00 -7.35 16.23
C GLU A 39 16.52 -7.03 15.96
N ASP A 40 15.89 -6.20 16.80
CA ASP A 40 14.49 -5.78 16.62
C ASP A 40 14.27 -5.01 15.31
N PHE A 41 15.24 -4.16 14.94
CA PHE A 41 15.16 -3.43 13.67
C PHE A 41 15.23 -4.37 12.45
N GLY A 42 16.09 -5.39 12.50
CA GLY A 42 16.16 -6.42 11.46
C GLY A 42 14.87 -7.23 11.35
N LEU A 43 14.26 -7.57 12.49
CA LEU A 43 12.96 -8.25 12.54
C LEU A 43 11.85 -7.43 11.91
N LEU A 44 11.76 -6.12 12.23
CA LEU A 44 10.78 -5.24 11.60
C LEU A 44 10.98 -5.13 10.09
N ALA A 45 12.23 -5.04 9.61
CA ALA A 45 12.50 -5.01 8.18
C ALA A 45 12.03 -6.30 7.47
N LEU A 46 12.28 -7.46 8.07
CA LEU A 46 11.83 -8.76 7.55
C LEU A 46 10.29 -8.86 7.51
N VAL A 47 9.63 -8.45 8.59
CA VAL A 47 8.17 -8.39 8.67
C VAL A 47 7.59 -7.46 7.61
N GLN A 48 8.23 -6.32 7.37
CA GLN A 48 7.79 -5.36 6.37
C GLN A 48 7.97 -5.89 4.94
N ILE A 49 9.08 -6.56 4.64
CA ILE A 49 9.30 -7.24 3.35
C ILE A 49 8.22 -8.30 3.12
N TYR A 50 7.91 -9.11 4.13
CA TYR A 50 6.82 -10.09 4.04
C TYR A 50 5.48 -9.40 3.74
N ALA A 51 5.15 -8.32 4.45
CA ALA A 51 3.90 -7.60 4.25
C ALA A 51 3.79 -7.01 2.83
N ILE A 52 4.89 -6.46 2.29
CA ILE A 52 4.97 -5.98 0.91
C ILE A 52 4.74 -7.12 -0.08
N PHE A 53 5.41 -8.27 0.12
CA PHE A 53 5.29 -9.43 -0.75
C PHE A 53 3.86 -9.99 -0.75
N ALA A 54 3.30 -10.24 0.43
CA ALA A 54 1.93 -10.74 0.59
C ALA A 54 0.90 -9.77 0.03
N SER A 55 1.09 -8.45 0.23
CA SER A 55 0.21 -7.42 -0.35
C SER A 55 0.33 -7.36 -1.88
N GLY A 56 1.52 -7.57 -2.43
CA GLY A 56 1.73 -7.70 -3.87
C GLY A 56 0.96 -8.88 -4.47
N LEU A 57 0.98 -10.03 -3.80
CA LEU A 57 0.15 -11.19 -4.17
C LEU A 57 -1.35 -10.86 -4.06
N ALA A 58 -1.76 -10.17 -2.99
CA ALA A 58 -3.16 -9.77 -2.78
C ALA A 58 -3.68 -8.85 -3.88
N ASN A 59 -2.83 -7.92 -4.35
CA ASN A 59 -3.17 -7.03 -5.44
C ASN A 59 -3.18 -7.74 -6.79
N PHE A 60 -2.40 -8.80 -6.96
CA PHE A 60 -2.34 -9.61 -8.18
C PHE A 60 -2.17 -8.79 -9.48
N GLY A 61 -1.38 -7.72 -9.42
CA GLY A 61 -1.14 -6.82 -10.55
C GLY A 61 -2.31 -5.90 -10.94
N MET A 62 -3.38 -5.87 -10.13
CA MET A 62 -4.56 -5.06 -10.41
C MET A 62 -4.31 -3.55 -10.38
N THR A 63 -3.25 -3.08 -9.73
CA THR A 63 -2.82 -1.68 -9.81
C THR A 63 -2.50 -1.26 -11.25
N ALA A 64 -1.71 -2.04 -11.97
CA ALA A 64 -1.35 -1.77 -13.36
C ALA A 64 -2.53 -1.98 -14.31
N ALA A 65 -3.38 -2.99 -14.05
CA ALA A 65 -4.58 -3.23 -14.83
C ALA A 65 -5.60 -2.09 -14.67
N TYR A 66 -5.75 -1.56 -13.45
CA TYR A 66 -6.62 -0.42 -13.17
C TYR A 66 -6.17 0.83 -13.93
N ASP A 67 -4.88 1.19 -13.82
CA ASP A 67 -4.35 2.37 -14.52
C ASP A 67 -4.55 2.26 -16.04
N ARG A 68 -4.30 1.08 -16.63
CA ARG A 68 -4.50 0.85 -18.08
C ARG A 68 -5.96 1.00 -18.50
N ASN A 69 -6.89 0.39 -17.77
CA ASN A 69 -8.30 0.43 -18.11
C ASN A 69 -8.91 1.81 -17.83
N TYR A 70 -8.45 2.52 -16.80
CA TYR A 70 -8.91 3.88 -16.48
C TYR A 70 -8.75 4.83 -17.68
N PHE A 71 -7.61 4.80 -18.38
CA PHE A 71 -7.39 5.66 -19.56
C PHE A 71 -8.33 5.35 -20.73
N GLN A 72 -8.82 4.12 -20.84
CA GLN A 72 -9.76 3.72 -21.89
C GLN A 72 -11.19 4.19 -21.61
N TYR A 73 -11.59 4.27 -20.33
CA TYR A 73 -12.96 4.62 -19.92
C TYR A 73 -13.12 6.06 -19.39
N ARG A 74 -12.10 6.91 -19.54
CA ARG A 74 -12.06 8.30 -19.03
C ARG A 74 -13.27 9.15 -19.43
N SER A 75 -13.93 8.82 -20.54
CA SER A 75 -15.10 9.53 -21.07
C SER A 75 -16.40 9.23 -20.32
N ASP A 76 -16.47 8.15 -19.54
CA ASP A 76 -17.67 7.70 -18.84
C ASP A 76 -17.41 7.47 -17.35
N ASN A 77 -17.91 8.40 -16.53
CA ASN A 77 -17.79 8.36 -15.07
C ASN A 77 -18.43 7.09 -14.46
N ARG A 78 -19.46 6.53 -15.09
CA ARG A 78 -20.17 5.37 -14.54
C ARG A 78 -19.36 4.09 -14.73
N GLN A 79 -18.76 3.92 -15.91
CA GLN A 79 -17.88 2.77 -16.20
C GLN A 79 -16.60 2.82 -15.36
N THR A 80 -16.04 4.01 -15.17
CA THR A 80 -14.85 4.22 -14.33
C THR A 80 -15.12 3.88 -12.87
N ALA A 81 -16.26 4.30 -12.31
CA ALA A 81 -16.65 3.93 -10.96
C ALA A 81 -16.86 2.41 -10.82
N GLN A 82 -17.53 1.77 -11.78
CA GLN A 82 -17.74 0.32 -11.78
C GLN A 82 -16.41 -0.46 -11.84
N LEU A 83 -15.44 0.02 -12.62
CA LEU A 83 -14.09 -0.54 -12.68
C LEU A 83 -13.38 -0.42 -11.32
N LEU A 84 -13.45 0.73 -10.65
CA LEU A 84 -12.86 0.92 -9.33
C LEU A 84 -13.45 -0.06 -8.30
N TYR A 85 -14.79 -0.12 -8.19
CA TYR A 85 -15.44 -0.99 -7.20
C TYR A 85 -15.19 -2.48 -7.47
N SER A 86 -15.20 -2.91 -8.73
CA SER A 86 -14.90 -4.31 -9.07
C SER A 86 -13.44 -4.68 -8.77
N THR A 87 -12.50 -3.76 -9.05
CA THR A 87 -11.08 -3.94 -8.73
C THR A 87 -10.87 -4.02 -7.21
N ILE A 88 -11.44 -3.09 -6.44
CA ILE A 88 -11.35 -3.08 -4.97
C ILE A 88 -11.97 -4.36 -4.39
N LEU A 89 -13.14 -4.78 -4.89
CA LEU A 89 -13.80 -5.99 -4.41
C LEU A 89 -12.92 -7.23 -4.66
N PHE A 90 -12.32 -7.34 -5.85
CA PHE A 90 -11.41 -8.44 -6.18
C PHE A 90 -10.18 -8.46 -5.26
N VAL A 91 -9.53 -7.30 -5.08
CA VAL A 91 -8.36 -7.17 -4.20
C VAL A 91 -8.73 -7.45 -2.74
N LEU A 92 -9.92 -7.06 -2.30
CA LEU A 92 -10.42 -7.33 -0.95
C LEU A 92 -10.70 -8.82 -0.73
N LEU A 93 -11.32 -9.51 -1.69
CA LEU A 93 -11.53 -10.96 -1.61
C LEU A 93 -10.19 -11.72 -1.55
N ASN A 94 -9.23 -11.33 -2.39
CA ASN A 94 -7.90 -11.93 -2.40
C ASN A 94 -7.16 -11.67 -1.08
N PHE A 95 -7.27 -10.45 -0.55
CA PHE A 95 -6.72 -10.10 0.75
C PHE A 95 -7.33 -10.92 1.87
N VAL A 96 -8.66 -11.06 1.94
CA VAL A 96 -9.31 -11.89 2.99
C VAL A 96 -8.81 -13.33 2.91
N PHE A 97 -8.71 -13.89 1.71
CA PHE A 97 -8.16 -15.23 1.50
C PHE A 97 -6.71 -15.35 2.02
N LEU A 98 -5.83 -14.43 1.64
CA LEU A 98 -4.44 -14.42 2.09
C LEU A 98 -4.28 -14.07 3.57
N ALA A 99 -5.18 -13.26 4.14
CA ALA A 99 -5.19 -12.92 5.56
C ALA A 99 -5.56 -14.13 6.41
N VAL A 100 -6.58 -14.91 5.99
CA VAL A 100 -6.94 -16.17 6.63
C VAL A 100 -5.78 -17.16 6.54
N LEU A 101 -5.15 -17.28 5.37
CA LEU A 101 -3.99 -18.14 5.19
C LEU A 101 -2.82 -17.71 6.09
N THR A 102 -2.51 -16.42 6.13
CA THR A 102 -1.47 -15.85 7.00
C THR A 102 -1.79 -16.07 8.48
N TYR A 103 -3.05 -15.96 8.89
CA TYR A 103 -3.47 -16.17 10.27
C TYR A 103 -3.31 -17.64 10.71
N ILE A 104 -3.68 -18.59 9.84
CA ILE A 104 -3.52 -20.03 10.12
C ILE A 104 -2.04 -20.41 10.19
N PHE A 105 -1.22 -19.91 9.27
CA PHE A 105 0.20 -20.26 9.17
C PHE A 105 1.14 -19.26 9.89
N LYS A 106 0.59 -18.38 10.74
CA LYS A 106 1.35 -17.27 11.35
C LYS A 106 2.59 -17.73 12.11
N GLU A 107 2.52 -18.88 12.78
CA GLU A 107 3.62 -19.42 13.59
C GLU A 107 4.72 -20.01 12.71
N THR A 108 4.34 -20.74 11.65
CA THR A 108 5.28 -21.30 10.67
C THR A 108 5.97 -20.19 9.88
N LEU A 109 5.20 -19.18 9.44
CA LEU A 109 5.72 -18.02 8.73
C LEU A 109 6.62 -17.16 9.62
N ALA A 110 6.25 -16.95 10.89
CA ALA A 110 7.11 -16.26 11.85
C ALA A 110 8.43 -16.99 12.06
N ARG A 111 8.40 -18.32 12.20
CA ARG A 111 9.63 -19.11 12.33
C ARG A 111 10.50 -19.05 11.07
N PHE A 112 9.89 -19.05 9.89
CA PHE A 112 10.62 -18.97 8.62
C PHE A 112 11.23 -17.58 8.37
N VAL A 113 10.45 -16.52 8.61
CA VAL A 113 10.84 -15.14 8.29
C VAL A 113 11.72 -14.54 9.40
N THR A 114 11.33 -14.73 10.66
CA THR A 114 11.97 -14.07 11.81
C THR A 114 12.77 -15.01 12.72
N GLY A 115 12.69 -16.33 12.52
CA GLY A 115 13.37 -17.31 13.37
C GLY A 115 12.73 -17.52 14.77
N SER A 116 11.79 -16.68 15.17
CA SER A 116 11.11 -16.73 16.48
C SER A 116 9.59 -16.75 16.34
N TYR A 117 8.91 -17.51 17.21
CA TYR A 117 7.45 -17.67 17.21
C TYR A 117 6.69 -16.45 17.76
N LEU A 118 7.37 -15.61 18.54
CA LEU A 118 6.78 -14.48 19.27
C LEU A 118 6.25 -13.37 18.34
N TYR A 119 6.75 -13.28 17.10
CA TYR A 119 6.46 -12.17 16.19
C TYR A 119 5.35 -12.49 15.16
N GLY A 120 4.65 -13.62 15.28
CA GLY A 120 3.55 -13.98 14.37
C GLY A 120 2.41 -12.95 14.35
N ASN A 121 2.13 -12.31 15.48
CA ASN A 121 1.11 -11.24 15.53
C ASN A 121 1.59 -9.96 14.82
N LEU A 122 2.88 -9.63 14.89
CA LEU A 122 3.45 -8.48 14.15
C LEU A 122 3.32 -8.68 12.65
N LEU A 123 3.60 -9.90 12.14
CA LEU A 123 3.40 -10.23 10.72
C LEU A 123 1.98 -9.95 10.25
N PHE A 124 0.98 -10.38 11.02
CA PHE A 124 -0.42 -10.16 10.68
C PHE A 124 -0.79 -8.67 10.71
N PHE A 125 -0.40 -7.93 11.74
CA PHE A 125 -0.69 -6.50 11.84
C PHE A 125 -0.01 -5.69 10.72
N SER A 126 1.25 -6.00 10.40
CA SER A 126 1.96 -5.33 9.30
C SER A 126 1.33 -5.64 7.95
N PHE A 127 0.87 -6.87 7.72
CA PHE A 127 0.14 -7.24 6.50
C PHE A 127 -1.18 -6.46 6.37
N CYS A 128 -1.97 -6.38 7.46
CA CYS A 128 -3.20 -5.59 7.49
C CYS A 128 -2.94 -4.10 7.24
N GLY A 129 -1.89 -3.54 7.87
CA GLY A 129 -1.48 -2.15 7.62
C GLY A 129 -1.13 -1.90 6.16
N GLN A 130 -0.42 -2.85 5.53
CA GLN A 130 -0.01 -2.70 4.14
C GLN A 130 -1.15 -2.83 3.13
N PHE A 131 -2.18 -3.60 3.48
CA PHE A 131 -3.41 -3.64 2.70
C PHE A 131 -4.18 -2.31 2.75
N PHE A 132 -4.26 -1.68 3.91
CA PHE A 132 -4.90 -0.36 4.05
C PHE A 132 -4.19 0.70 3.20
N PHE A 133 -2.86 0.66 3.19
CA PHE A 133 -2.04 1.50 2.31
C PHE A 133 -2.38 1.25 0.83
N SER A 134 -2.50 -0.02 0.44
CA SER A 134 -2.84 -0.39 -0.94
C SER A 134 -4.23 0.07 -1.39
N ILE A 135 -5.26 -0.03 -0.54
CA ILE A 135 -6.60 0.49 -0.88
C ILE A 135 -6.57 2.01 -1.05
N SER A 136 -5.88 2.71 -0.15
CA SER A 136 -5.75 4.17 -0.20
C SER A 136 -5.13 4.64 -1.53
N TYR A 137 -4.21 3.86 -2.10
CA TYR A 137 -3.63 4.13 -3.41
C TYR A 137 -4.68 4.12 -4.53
N TYR A 138 -5.60 3.15 -4.57
CA TYR A 138 -6.65 3.11 -5.61
C TYR A 138 -7.59 4.32 -5.52
N TYR A 139 -7.97 4.74 -4.31
CA TYR A 139 -8.77 5.94 -4.10
C TYR A 139 -8.04 7.21 -4.53
N LEU A 140 -6.76 7.35 -4.16
CA LEU A 140 -5.96 8.49 -4.58
C LEU A 140 -5.76 8.53 -6.09
N SER A 141 -5.55 7.38 -6.74
CA SER A 141 -5.47 7.28 -8.20
C SER A 141 -6.78 7.70 -8.87
N PHE A 142 -7.93 7.27 -8.34
CA PHE A 142 -9.24 7.72 -8.81
C PHE A 142 -9.41 9.25 -8.70
N PHE A 143 -9.17 9.84 -7.53
CA PHE A 143 -9.31 11.29 -7.34
C PHE A 143 -8.32 12.09 -8.20
N LYS A 144 -7.08 11.62 -8.31
CA LYS A 144 -6.05 12.23 -9.16
C LYS A 144 -6.50 12.29 -10.61
N ASN A 145 -7.17 11.24 -11.08
CA ASN A 145 -7.54 11.13 -12.48
C ASN A 145 -8.95 11.67 -12.79
N SER A 146 -9.81 11.88 -11.78
CA SER A 146 -11.12 12.52 -11.92
C SER A 146 -11.05 14.05 -11.83
N GLY A 147 -9.98 14.60 -11.26
CA GLY A 147 -9.72 16.04 -11.18
C GLY A 147 -9.02 16.60 -12.42
N THR A 148 -9.73 16.65 -13.55
CA THR A 148 -9.42 17.54 -14.69
C THR A 148 -10.70 17.98 -15.37
#